data_AF-A0A3D5CTR8-F1
#
_entry.id   AF-A0A3D5CTR8-F1
#
_cell.length_a   1.000
_cell.length_b   1.000
_cell.length_c   1.000
_cell.angle_alpha   90.00
_cell.angle_beta   90.00
_cell.angle_gamma   90.00
#
_symmetry.space_group_name_H-M   'P 1'
#
loop_
_entity.id
_entity.type
_entity.pdbx_description
1 polymer ?
#
loop_
_entity_poly.entity_id
_entity_poly.type
_entity_poly.pdbx_seq_one_letter_code
_entity_poly.pdbx_strand_id
1 'polypeptide(L)'
;IVLFFHWMNQLPIVAKHVTIQAILSFICGLIYGLIVSRIETFIYQLPSFWAYYFQGLPFDLAHGIGNFFFYLILFPVFQRILFPLYSKTLDDRYKK
;
A
#
# COMPACT_ATOMS: atom_id res chain seq x y z
N ILE A 1 -1.35 -4.61 6.82
CA ILE A 1 -0.56 -3.87 5.81
C ILE A 1 -0.88 -2.38 5.78
N VAL A 2 -2.13 -1.95 5.61
CA VAL A 2 -2.47 -0.49 5.57
C VAL A 2 -2.06 0.26 6.84
N LEU A 3 -2.31 -0.31 8.03
CA LEU A 3 -1.90 0.31 9.30
C LEU A 3 -0.37 0.43 9.43
N PHE A 4 0.36 -0.57 8.94
CA PHE A 4 1.83 -0.54 8.93
C PHE A 4 2.35 0.55 7.98
N PHE A 5 1.77 0.62 6.77
CA PHE A 5 2.07 1.70 5.83
C PHE A 5 1.79 3.08 6.43
N HIS A 6 0.64 3.24 7.10
CA HIS A 6 0.28 4.48 7.78
C HIS A 6 1.30 4.83 8.88
N TRP A 7 1.66 3.87 9.72
CA TRP A 7 2.65 4.07 10.77
C TRP A 7 4.01 4.51 10.22
N MET A 8 4.49 3.86 9.15
CA MET A 8 5.72 4.27 8.47
C MET A 8 5.61 5.68 7.86
N ASN A 9 4.45 6.06 7.34
CA ASN A 9 4.21 7.38 6.79
C ASN A 9 4.16 8.49 7.86
N GLN A 10 4.16 8.15 9.15
CA GLN A 10 4.36 9.14 10.23
C GLN A 10 5.81 9.61 10.34
N LEU A 11 6.77 8.89 9.74
CA LEU A 11 8.17 9.31 9.71
C LEU A 11 8.33 10.49 8.72
N PRO A 12 8.93 11.62 9.12
CA PRO A 12 8.99 12.83 8.30
C PRO A 12 9.70 12.62 6.95
N ILE A 13 10.69 11.72 6.91
CA ILE A 13 11.40 11.37 5.67
C ILE A 13 10.49 10.63 4.69
N VAL A 14 9.64 9.73 5.18
CA VAL A 14 8.70 8.97 4.35
C VAL A 14 7.59 9.92 3.88
N ALA A 15 7.01 10.70 4.79
CA ALA A 15 5.94 11.65 4.49
C ALA A 15 6.31 12.70 3.41
N LYS A 16 7.57 13.13 3.38
CA LYS A 16 8.05 14.15 2.44
C LYS A 16 8.32 13.60 1.04
N HIS A 17 8.68 12.32 0.90
CA HIS A 17 9.17 11.75 -0.35
C HIS A 17 8.20 10.72 -0.93
N VAL A 18 7.45 11.13 -1.95
CA VAL A 18 6.47 10.29 -2.66
C VAL A 18 7.11 9.02 -3.24
N THR A 19 8.35 9.10 -3.74
CA THR A 19 9.08 7.94 -4.24
C THR A 19 9.32 6.89 -3.16
N ILE A 20 9.64 7.32 -1.93
CA ILE A 20 9.82 6.40 -0.78
C ILE A 20 8.48 5.74 -0.43
N GLN A 21 7.39 6.50 -0.44
CA GLN A 21 6.05 5.96 -0.22
C GLN A 21 5.64 4.96 -1.31
N ALA A 22 5.97 5.22 -2.57
CA ALA A 22 5.70 4.29 -3.68
C ALA A 22 6.50 2.98 -3.54
N ILE A 23 7.80 3.07 -3.22
CA ILE A 23 8.64 1.88 -2.93
C ILE A 23 8.08 1.13 -1.72
N LEU A 24 7.63 1.83 -0.69
CA LEU A 24 7.02 1.19 0.47
C LEU A 24 5.71 0.48 0.11
N SER A 25 4.92 1.05 -0.79
CA SER A 25 3.69 0.45 -1.30
C SER A 25 3.97 -0.84 -2.09
N PHE A 26 5.04 -0.86 -2.88
CA PHE A 26 5.55 -2.06 -3.56
C PHE A 26 5.91 -3.15 -2.54
N ILE A 27 6.72 -2.83 -1.53
CA ILE A 27 7.13 -3.77 -0.48
C ILE A 27 5.91 -4.31 0.28
N CYS A 28 4.94 -3.45 0.57
CA CYS A 28 3.68 -3.85 1.20
C CYS A 28 2.89 -4.87 0.36
N GLY A 29 2.93 -4.76 -0.97
CA GLY A 29 2.35 -5.74 -1.89
C GLY A 29 3.04 -7.11 -1.81
N LEU A 30 4.37 -7.13 -1.73
CA LEU A 30 5.12 -8.39 -1.56
C LEU A 30 4.87 -9.04 -0.19
N ILE A 31 4.82 -8.25 0.88
CA ILE A 31 4.49 -8.74 2.23
C ILE A 31 3.07 -9.32 2.25
N TYR A 32 2.12 -8.69 1.55
CA TYR A 32 0.77 -9.22 1.37
C TYR A 32 0.78 -10.59 0.71
N GLY A 33 1.48 -10.74 -0.41
CA GLY A 33 1.61 -12.00 -1.13
C GLY A 33 2.21 -13.13 -0.29
N LEU A 34 3.24 -12.83 0.50
CA LEU A 34 3.84 -13.78 1.44
C LEU A 34 2.85 -14.24 2.52
N ILE A 35 2.08 -13.31 3.10
CA ILE A 35 1.06 -13.62 4.12
C ILE A 35 -0.07 -14.45 3.51
N VAL A 36 -0.55 -14.07 2.32
CA VAL A 36 -1.61 -14.78 1.60
C VAL A 36 -1.17 -16.19 1.28
N SER A 37 0.02 -16.37 0.70
CA SER A 37 0.59 -17.69 0.43
C SER A 37 0.66 -18.58 1.68
N ARG A 38 0.96 -17.99 2.84
CA ARG A 38 1.01 -18.74 4.10
C ARG A 38 -0.38 -19.15 4.58
N ILE A 39 -1.36 -18.27 4.45
CA ILE A 39 -2.75 -18.53 4.80
C ILE A 39 -3.35 -19.59 3.85
N GLU A 40 -3.15 -19.45 2.55
CA GLU A 40 -3.69 -20.35 1.53
C GLU A 40 -3.10 -21.75 1.64
N THR A 41 -1.79 -21.86 1.83
CA THR A 41 -1.16 -23.18 2.06
C THR A 41 -1.70 -23.88 3.30
N PHE A 42 -2.06 -23.12 4.34
CA PHE A 42 -2.74 -23.66 5.53
C PHE A 42 -4.20 -24.04 5.25
N ILE A 43 -4.98 -23.19 4.57
CA ILE A 43 -6.40 -23.44 4.27
C ILE A 43 -6.56 -24.62 3.31
N TYR A 44 -5.77 -24.68 2.25
CA TYR A 44 -5.82 -25.71 1.22
C TYR A 44 -5.03 -26.98 1.58
N GLN A 45 -4.40 -27.00 2.77
CA GLN A 45 -3.60 -28.13 3.25
C GLN A 45 -2.54 -28.58 2.24
N LEU A 46 -1.88 -27.59 1.61
CA LEU A 46 -0.88 -27.88 0.60
C LEU A 46 0.39 -28.44 1.25
N PRO A 47 1.03 -29.44 0.62
CA PRO A 47 2.15 -30.17 1.22
C PRO A 47 3.42 -29.32 1.35
N SER A 48 3.55 -28.23 0.59
CA SER A 48 4.74 -27.37 0.63
C SER A 48 4.39 -25.90 0.45
N PHE A 49 4.68 -25.11 1.48
CA PHE A 49 4.55 -23.65 1.43
C PHE A 49 5.49 -23.03 0.38
N TRP A 50 6.75 -23.45 0.35
CA TRP A 50 7.75 -22.85 -0.52
C TRP A 50 7.46 -23.07 -2.00
N ALA A 51 6.99 -24.28 -2.37
CA ALA A 51 6.61 -24.56 -3.75
C ALA A 51 5.46 -23.66 -4.21
N TYR A 52 4.44 -23.48 -3.36
CA TYR A 52 3.31 -22.61 -3.64
C TYR A 52 3.73 -21.13 -3.72
N TYR A 53 4.51 -20.65 -2.76
CA TYR A 53 4.98 -19.27 -2.73
C TYR A 53 5.82 -18.91 -3.96
N PHE A 54 6.76 -19.77 -4.36
CA PHE A 54 7.56 -19.51 -5.57
C PHE A 54 6.74 -19.54 -6.86
N GLN A 55 5.68 -20.36 -6.92
CA GLN A 55 4.73 -20.33 -8.03
C GLN A 55 3.92 -19.03 -8.05
N GLY A 56 3.57 -18.48 -6.89
CA GLY A 56 2.84 -17.22 -6.74
C GLY A 56 3.69 -15.96 -6.96
N LEU A 57 5.02 -16.07 -6.90
CA LEU A 57 5.93 -14.91 -6.95
C LEU A 57 5.71 -13.95 -8.13
N PRO A 58 5.41 -14.40 -9.37
CA PRO A 58 5.09 -13.48 -10.47
C PRO A 58 3.82 -12.63 -10.19
N PHE A 59 2.82 -13.20 -9.52
CA PHE A 59 1.61 -12.47 -9.13
C PHE A 59 1.90 -11.46 -8.03
N ASP A 60 2.73 -11.83 -7.05
CA ASP A 60 3.15 -10.93 -5.96
C ASP A 60 3.95 -9.75 -6.52
N LEU A 61 4.87 -10.00 -7.46
CA LEU A 61 5.61 -8.97 -8.16
C LEU A 61 4.68 -8.07 -8.98
N ALA A 62 3.73 -8.63 -9.72
CA ALA A 62 2.75 -7.84 -10.47
C ALA A 62 1.90 -6.95 -9.55
N HIS A 63 1.46 -7.46 -8.40
CA HIS A 63 0.75 -6.67 -7.39
C HIS A 63 1.62 -5.55 -6.80
N GLY A 64 2.86 -5.85 -6.44
CA GLY A 64 3.81 -4.87 -5.97
C GLY A 64 4.04 -3.76 -7.00
N ILE A 65 4.31 -4.13 -8.25
CA ILE A 65 4.52 -3.19 -9.38
C ILE A 65 3.27 -2.33 -9.59
N GLY A 66 2.09 -2.95 -9.60
CA GLY A 66 0.82 -2.25 -9.68
C GLY A 66 0.69 -1.20 -8.58
N ASN A 67 0.91 -1.58 -7.32
CA ASN A 67 0.87 -0.67 -6.18
C ASN A 67 1.85 0.50 -6.32
N PHE A 68 3.08 0.25 -6.78
CA PHE A 68 4.07 1.30 -7.03
C PHE A 68 3.55 2.36 -8.01
N PHE A 69 3.09 1.94 -9.19
CA PHE A 69 2.62 2.86 -10.22
C PHE A 69 1.30 3.53 -9.84
N PHE A 70 0.35 2.78 -9.26
CA PHE A 70 -0.90 3.35 -8.77
C PHE A 70 -0.65 4.42 -7.71
N TYR A 71 0.31 4.22 -6.79
CA TYR A 71 0.66 5.23 -5.80
C TYR A 71 1.14 6.52 -6.47
N LEU A 72 2.07 6.43 -7.41
CA LEU A 72 2.62 7.58 -8.12
C LEU A 72 1.56 8.34 -8.93
N ILE A 73 0.65 7.62 -9.57
CA ILE A 73 -0.43 8.20 -10.39
C ILE A 73 -1.50 8.84 -9.52
N LEU A 74 -1.91 8.18 -8.44
CA LEU A 74 -3.01 8.64 -7.59
C LEU A 74 -2.61 9.73 -6.61
N PHE A 75 -1.34 9.77 -6.17
CA PHE A 75 -0.87 10.82 -5.25
C PHE A 75 -1.23 12.25 -5.68
N PRO A 76 -0.93 12.71 -6.92
CA PRO A 76 -1.32 14.06 -7.36
C PRO A 76 -2.85 14.24 -7.47
N VAL A 77 -3.60 13.17 -7.77
CA VAL A 77 -5.07 13.20 -7.81
C VAL A 77 -5.62 13.45 -6.42
N PHE A 78 -5.12 12.72 -5.42
CA PHE A 78 -5.51 12.91 -4.03
C PHE A 78 -5.12 14.29 -3.50
N GLN A 79 -3.94 14.82 -3.84
CA GLN A 79 -3.57 16.18 -3.46
C GLN A 79 -4.54 17.23 -4.01
N ARG A 80 -4.99 17.09 -5.26
CA ARG A 80 -5.94 18.02 -5.87
C ARG A 80 -7.34 17.93 -5.30
N ILE A 81 -7.79 16.75 -4.89
CA ILE A 81 -9.17 16.54 -4.41
C ILE A 81 -9.27 16.76 -2.89
N LEU A 82 -8.34 16.20 -2.10
CA LEU A 82 -8.42 16.21 -0.64
C LEU A 82 -8.05 17.57 -0.05
N PHE A 83 -7.10 18.29 -0.64
CA PHE A 83 -6.65 19.58 -0.09
C PHE A 83 -7.79 20.63 -0.10
N PRO A 84 -8.54 20.84 -1.20
CA PRO A 84 -9.69 21.74 -1.20
C PRO A 84 -10.85 21.27 -0.32
N LEU A 85 -11.09 19.96 -0.22
CA LEU A 85 -12.13 19.40 0.64
C LEU A 85 -11.85 19.64 2.11
N TYR A 86 -10.59 19.46 2.53
CA TYR A 86 -10.17 19.71 3.90
C TYR A 86 -10.27 21.20 4.25
N SER A 87 -9.80 22.09 3.36
CA SER A 87 -9.89 23.54 3.60
C SER A 87 -11.34 24.03 3.70
N LYS A 88 -12.23 23.55 2.82
CA LYS A 88 -13.66 23.90 2.86
C LYS A 88 -14.33 23.43 4.15
N THR A 89 -14.04 22.20 4.57
CA THR A 89 -14.62 21.61 5.79
C THR A 89 -14.20 22.39 7.05
N LEU A 90 -12.95 22.86 7.11
CA LEU A 90 -12.49 23.71 8.21
C LEU A 90 -13.20 25.06 8.20
N ASP A 91 -13.34 25.70 7.03
CA ASP A 91 -14.00 27.00 6.89
C ASP A 91 -15.46 26.94 7.37
N ASP A 92 -16.21 25.91 6.95
CA ASP A 92 -17.59 25.68 7.39
C ASP A 92 -17.72 25.44 8.92
N ARG A 93 -16.67 24.89 9.56
CA ARG A 93 -16.65 24.62 11.01
C ARG A 93 -16.36 25.87 11.85
N TYR A 94 -15.55 26.80 11.35
CA TYR A 94 -15.22 28.05 12.05
C TYR A 94 -16.20 29.20 11.77
N LYS A 95 -17.05 29.06 10.75
CA LYS A 95 -18.10 30.05 10.41
C LYS A 95 -19.42 29.85 11.18
N LYS A 96 -19.52 28.80 12.01
CA LYS A 96 -20.68 28.46 12.83
C LYS A 96 -20.40 28.82 14.29
#